data_AF-A0A2S9D3Q4-F1
#
_entry.id   AF-A0A2S9D3Q4-F1
#
_cell.length_a   1.000
_cell.length_b   1.000
_cell.length_c   1.000
_cell.angle_alpha   90.00
_cell.angle_beta   90.00
_cell.angle_gamma   90.00
#
_symmetry.space_group_name_H-M   'P 1'
#
loop_
_entity.id
_entity.type
_entity.pdbx_description
1 polymer ?
#
loop_
_entity_poly.entity_id
_entity_poly.type
_entity_poly.pdbx_seq_one_letter_code
_entity_poly.pdbx_strand_id
1 'polypeptide(L)'
;MNKPTTIALADKRRDWYLVQSKPKQDERAEENLVRQGYVCCRPRCRRQRLVRGTSQFVEESLFPGYLFIHMPAGTNWTPLSSTRGVTKVVAFGGRPLAVADELIEALQLRSSIELATYSDADEAIVTVEGELSGVDSIFVSIDGGERVLLLMDIMCRQAKLCMQ
;
A
#
# COMPACT_ATOMS: atom_id res chain seq x y z
N MET A 1 -14.23 1.46 46.97
CA MET A 1 -14.84 0.78 45.81
C MET A 1 -15.31 1.85 44.85
N ASN A 2 -14.65 2.02 43.70
CA ASN A 2 -15.23 2.58 42.47
C ASN A 2 -14.34 2.14 41.30
N LYS A 3 -15.02 1.75 40.21
CA LYS A 3 -14.57 0.86 39.13
C LYS A 3 -13.37 1.41 38.34
N PRO A 4 -12.50 0.55 37.78
CA PRO A 4 -11.50 0.98 36.82
C PRO A 4 -12.21 1.56 35.59
N THR A 5 -11.93 2.81 35.29
CA THR A 5 -12.23 3.43 34.00
C THR A 5 -11.51 2.61 32.94
N THR A 6 -12.27 1.77 32.24
CA THR A 6 -11.83 1.13 31.00
C THR A 6 -11.39 2.25 30.07
N ILE A 7 -10.07 2.40 29.92
CA ILE A 7 -9.47 3.10 28.79
C ILE A 7 -10.03 2.36 27.58
N ALA A 8 -10.99 2.98 26.89
CA ALA A 8 -11.40 2.51 25.58
C ALA A 8 -10.10 2.44 24.77
N LEU A 9 -9.66 1.21 24.51
CA LEU A 9 -8.62 0.93 23.52
C LEU A 9 -9.00 1.78 22.32
N ALA A 10 -8.16 2.75 21.96
CA ALA A 10 -8.38 3.60 20.80
C ALA A 10 -8.79 2.67 19.67
N ASP A 11 -10.04 2.82 19.22
CA ASP A 11 -10.62 2.01 18.17
C ASP A 11 -9.72 2.24 16.96
N LYS A 12 -8.81 1.30 16.68
CA LYS A 12 -7.88 1.40 15.56
C LYS A 12 -8.76 1.44 14.32
N ARG A 13 -8.99 2.63 13.76
CA ARG A 13 -9.93 2.80 12.66
C ARG A 13 -9.37 2.04 11.47
N ARG A 14 -10.10 1.00 11.07
CA ARG A 14 -9.80 0.22 9.88
C ARG A 14 -10.76 0.69 8.80
N ASP A 15 -10.43 1.83 8.22
CA ASP A 15 -11.23 2.46 7.17
C ASP A 15 -10.45 2.54 5.85
N TRP A 16 -9.25 1.94 5.77
CA TRP A 16 -8.49 1.88 4.52
C TRP A 16 -8.73 0.58 3.76
N TYR A 17 -8.79 0.67 2.45
CA TYR A 17 -9.02 -0.47 1.59
C TYR A 17 -8.11 -0.44 0.38
N LEU A 18 -7.66 -1.63 -0.02
CA LEU A 18 -6.79 -1.78 -1.17
C LEU A 18 -7.59 -1.79 -2.46
N VAL A 19 -7.19 -0.94 -3.40
CA VAL A 19 -7.76 -0.80 -4.73
C VAL A 19 -6.73 -1.25 -5.75
N GLN A 20 -7.19 -2.08 -6.69
CA GLN A 20 -6.42 -2.41 -7.88
C GLN A 20 -6.80 -1.44 -9.00
N SER A 21 -5.81 -0.78 -9.60
CA SER A 21 -6.00 0.05 -10.78
C SER A 21 -5.95 -0.78 -12.06
N LYS A 22 -6.25 -0.15 -13.19
CA LYS A 22 -5.90 -0.67 -14.51
C LYS A 22 -4.37 -0.65 -14.68
N PRO A 23 -3.78 -1.52 -15.53
CA PRO A 23 -2.34 -1.56 -15.75
C PRO A 23 -1.78 -0.17 -16.07
N LYS A 24 -0.76 0.25 -15.29
CA LYS A 24 -0.07 1.56 -15.43
C LYS A 24 -0.97 2.79 -15.32
N GLN A 25 -2.10 2.68 -14.61
CA GLN A 25 -3.06 3.76 -14.42
C GLN A 25 -3.34 4.06 -12.95
N ASP A 26 -2.50 3.61 -12.04
CA ASP A 26 -2.60 3.85 -10.59
C ASP A 26 -2.55 5.34 -10.25
N GLU A 27 -1.67 6.13 -10.89
CA GLU A 27 -1.66 7.59 -10.77
C GLU A 27 -2.97 8.21 -11.28
N ARG A 28 -3.45 7.79 -12.45
CA ARG A 28 -4.73 8.26 -12.99
C ARG A 28 -5.91 7.86 -12.11
N ALA A 29 -5.86 6.68 -11.50
CA ALA A 29 -6.88 6.22 -10.57
C ALA A 29 -6.91 7.12 -9.32
N GLU A 30 -5.74 7.38 -8.73
CA GLU A 30 -5.57 8.32 -7.61
C GLU A 30 -6.18 9.69 -7.96
N GLU A 31 -5.82 10.29 -9.09
CA GLU A 31 -6.36 11.60 -9.51
C GLU A 31 -7.90 11.61 -9.59
N ASN A 32 -8.50 10.56 -10.18
CA ASN A 32 -9.96 10.53 -10.35
C ASN A 32 -10.68 10.25 -9.02
N LEU A 33 -10.11 9.43 -8.15
CA LEU A 33 -10.65 9.17 -6.82
C LEU A 33 -10.59 10.42 -5.94
N VAL A 34 -9.45 11.13 -5.94
CA VAL A 34 -9.30 12.40 -5.23
C VAL A 34 -10.29 13.45 -5.74
N ARG A 35 -10.50 13.53 -7.06
CA ARG A 35 -11.52 14.43 -7.65
C ARG A 35 -12.95 14.09 -7.22
N GLN A 36 -13.23 12.84 -6.90
CA GLN A 36 -14.51 12.40 -6.36
C GLN A 36 -14.63 12.63 -4.84
N GLY A 37 -13.58 13.13 -4.18
CA GLY A 37 -13.56 13.44 -2.75
C GLY A 37 -13.04 12.30 -1.86
N TYR A 38 -12.51 11.23 -2.44
CA TYR A 38 -11.87 10.19 -1.65
C TYR A 38 -10.49 10.64 -1.16
N VAL A 39 -10.16 10.25 0.07
CA VAL A 39 -8.78 10.31 0.56
C VAL A 39 -8.05 9.08 0.04
N CYS A 40 -6.91 9.29 -0.62
CA CYS A 40 -6.13 8.23 -1.24
C CYS A 40 -4.71 8.21 -0.68
N CYS A 41 -4.12 7.02 -0.66
CA CYS A 41 -2.70 6.82 -0.40
C CYS A 41 -2.13 5.91 -1.48
N ARG A 42 -1.27 6.45 -2.34
CA ARG A 42 -0.43 5.68 -3.26
C ARG A 42 1.02 5.82 -2.82
N PRO A 43 1.56 4.85 -2.05
CA PRO A 43 2.97 4.87 -1.67
C PRO A 43 3.85 4.89 -2.92
N ARG A 44 4.86 5.76 -2.91
CA ARG A 44 5.80 5.98 -4.02
C ARG A 44 7.20 5.55 -3.61
N CYS A 45 8.11 5.55 -4.58
CA CYS A 45 9.53 5.31 -4.39
C CYS A 45 10.29 6.01 -5.53
N ARG A 46 11.58 6.29 -5.32
CA ARG A 46 12.46 6.81 -6.38
C ARG A 46 13.36 5.69 -6.87
N ARG A 47 13.35 5.42 -8.18
CA ARG A 47 14.18 4.40 -8.80
C ARG A 47 15.15 5.04 -9.79
N GLN A 48 16.41 4.62 -9.74
CA GLN A 48 17.37 5.00 -10.76
C GLN A 48 17.04 4.28 -12.08
N ARG A 49 16.84 5.04 -13.16
CA ARG A 49 16.58 4.53 -14.50
C ARG A 49 17.45 5.27 -15.52
N LEU A 50 17.85 4.55 -16.56
CA LEU A 50 18.44 5.17 -17.74
C LEU A 50 17.33 5.77 -18.59
N VAL A 51 17.22 7.10 -18.57
CA VAL A 51 16.23 7.86 -19.35
C VAL A 51 16.98 8.64 -20.42
N ARG A 52 16.72 8.31 -21.70
CA ARG A 52 17.37 8.97 -22.85
C ARG A 52 18.90 9.00 -22.76
N GLY A 53 19.51 7.93 -22.25
CA GLY A 53 20.96 7.79 -22.11
C GLY A 53 21.56 8.49 -20.87
N THR A 54 20.74 9.13 -20.03
CA THR A 54 21.19 9.72 -18.77
C THR A 54 20.59 8.96 -17.59
N SER A 55 21.42 8.64 -16.60
CA SER A 55 20.94 8.04 -15.35
C SER A 55 20.18 9.08 -14.53
N GLN A 56 18.90 8.83 -14.27
CA GLN A 56 18.01 9.75 -13.57
C GLN A 56 17.17 8.98 -12.54
N PHE A 57 16.89 9.61 -11.41
CA PHE A 57 15.90 9.10 -10.46
C PHE A 57 14.50 9.45 -10.92
N VAL A 58 13.68 8.43 -11.13
CA VAL A 58 12.28 8.56 -11.53
C VAL A 58 11.41 8.14 -10.36
N GLU A 59 10.43 8.97 -10.01
CA GLU A 59 9.41 8.61 -9.03
C GLU A 59 8.41 7.63 -9.68
N GLU A 60 8.12 6.53 -8.99
CA GLU A 60 7.09 5.58 -9.38
C GLU A 60 6.36 5.04 -8.17
N SER A 61 5.23 4.37 -8.40
CA SER A 61 4.49 3.70 -7.32
C SER A 61 5.31 2.57 -6.71
N LEU A 62 5.31 2.50 -5.39
CA LEU A 62 5.89 1.41 -4.63
C LEU A 62 5.20 0.08 -4.98
N PHE A 63 3.88 0.12 -5.19
CA PHE A 63 3.10 -1.03 -5.65
C PHE A 63 2.44 -0.71 -6.98
N PRO A 64 3.10 -0.98 -8.12
CA PRO A 64 2.50 -0.74 -9.43
C PRO A 64 1.14 -1.41 -9.55
N GLY A 65 0.12 -0.63 -9.94
CA GLY A 65 -1.24 -1.14 -10.09
C GLY A 65 -2.09 -1.18 -8.82
N TYR A 66 -1.59 -0.67 -7.68
CA TYR A 66 -2.30 -0.67 -6.41
C TYR A 66 -2.20 0.66 -5.68
N LEU A 67 -3.28 1.01 -4.97
CA LEU A 67 -3.36 2.17 -4.09
C LEU A 67 -4.39 1.89 -2.99
N PHE A 68 -4.35 2.70 -1.93
CA PHE A 68 -5.29 2.61 -0.82
C PHE A 68 -6.29 3.77 -0.87
N ILE A 69 -7.53 3.49 -0.50
CA ILE A 69 -8.56 4.51 -0.29
C ILE A 69 -9.04 4.46 1.15
N HIS A 70 -9.27 5.62 1.75
CA HIS A 70 -9.95 5.71 3.03
C HIS A 70 -11.44 5.86 2.76
N MET A 71 -12.23 4.95 3.33
CA MET A 71 -13.66 4.94 3.19
C MET A 71 -14.29 4.40 4.47
N PRO A 72 -15.06 5.20 5.23
CA PRO A 72 -15.66 4.73 6.47
C PRO A 72 -16.51 3.47 6.27
N ALA A 73 -16.51 2.58 7.25
CA ALA A 73 -17.37 1.40 7.26
C ALA A 73 -18.84 1.77 6.93
N GLY A 74 -19.49 0.98 6.07
CA GLY A 74 -20.88 1.20 5.65
C GLY A 74 -21.07 2.17 4.48
N THR A 75 -20.00 2.76 3.94
CA THR A 75 -20.07 3.60 2.73
C THR A 75 -20.38 2.76 1.48
N ASN A 76 -21.08 3.38 0.50
CA ASN A 76 -21.41 2.73 -0.76
C ASN A 76 -20.17 2.55 -1.65
N TRP A 77 -19.90 1.31 -2.05
CA TRP A 77 -18.81 0.91 -2.94
C TRP A 77 -19.08 1.16 -4.43
N THR A 78 -20.35 1.31 -4.84
CA THR A 78 -20.75 1.41 -6.25
C THR A 78 -20.02 2.49 -7.05
N PRO A 79 -19.73 3.70 -6.53
CA PRO A 79 -19.02 4.72 -7.31
C PRO A 79 -17.59 4.31 -7.73
N LEU A 80 -16.92 3.49 -6.93
CA LEU A 80 -15.54 3.07 -7.18
C LEU A 80 -15.41 2.23 -8.45
N SER A 81 -16.40 1.38 -8.76
CA SER A 81 -16.37 0.54 -9.97
C SER A 81 -16.49 1.35 -11.26
N SER A 82 -17.05 2.56 -11.18
CA SER A 82 -17.20 3.48 -12.32
C SER A 82 -16.05 4.48 -12.42
N THR A 83 -15.07 4.42 -11.51
CA THR A 83 -13.99 5.39 -11.47
C THR A 83 -12.91 5.09 -12.50
N ARG A 84 -12.59 6.09 -13.32
CA ARG A 84 -11.62 5.93 -14.41
C ARG A 84 -10.23 5.60 -13.85
N GLY A 85 -9.69 4.47 -14.28
CA GLY A 85 -8.39 3.98 -13.83
C GLY A 85 -8.49 2.92 -12.73
N VAL A 86 -9.65 2.75 -12.10
CA VAL A 86 -9.91 1.67 -11.14
C VAL A 86 -10.32 0.40 -11.87
N THR A 87 -9.83 -0.75 -11.40
CA THR A 87 -10.29 -2.08 -11.81
C THR A 87 -11.28 -2.62 -10.79
N LYS A 88 -10.88 -2.71 -9.51
CA LYS A 88 -11.72 -3.23 -8.43
C LYS A 88 -11.15 -2.89 -7.06
N VAL A 89 -11.98 -3.03 -6.04
CA VAL A 89 -11.52 -3.15 -4.66
C VAL A 89 -11.07 -4.59 -4.41
N VAL A 90 -9.93 -4.76 -3.75
CA VAL A 90 -9.37 -6.08 -3.43
C VAL A 90 -10.15 -6.67 -2.27
N ALA A 91 -10.64 -7.89 -2.47
CA ALA A 91 -11.44 -8.61 -1.50
C ALA A 91 -10.82 -9.98 -1.20
N PHE A 92 -10.91 -10.38 0.07
CA PHE A 92 -10.49 -11.68 0.57
C PHE A 92 -11.74 -12.37 1.13
N GLY A 93 -12.01 -13.61 0.72
CA GLY A 93 -13.26 -14.30 1.10
C GLY A 93 -14.54 -13.57 0.67
N GLY A 94 -14.49 -12.80 -0.42
CA GLY A 94 -15.63 -12.05 -0.95
C GLY A 94 -15.90 -10.71 -0.26
N ARG A 95 -15.08 -10.27 0.70
CA ARG A 95 -15.24 -8.98 1.38
C ARG A 95 -13.96 -8.13 1.26
N PRO A 96 -14.07 -6.81 1.03
CA PRO A 96 -12.93 -5.90 1.15
C PRO A 96 -12.28 -6.03 2.52
N LEU A 97 -10.96 -6.18 2.55
CA LEU A 97 -10.21 -6.22 3.81
C LEU A 97 -9.89 -4.80 4.25
N ALA A 98 -10.36 -4.44 5.44
CA ALA A 98 -10.05 -3.17 6.06
C ALA A 98 -8.63 -3.19 6.65
N VAL A 99 -7.87 -2.15 6.33
CA VAL A 99 -6.48 -1.94 6.70
C VAL A 99 -6.44 -0.85 7.78
N ALA A 100 -5.59 -1.05 8.78
CA ALA A 100 -5.43 -0.10 9.88
C ALA A 100 -4.57 1.10 9.45
N ASP A 101 -4.86 2.28 10.01
CA ASP A 101 -4.12 3.51 9.77
C ASP A 101 -2.61 3.33 9.94
N GLU A 102 -2.16 2.57 10.93
CA GLU A 102 -0.73 2.41 11.22
C GLU A 102 0.04 1.75 10.07
N LEU A 103 -0.60 0.86 9.30
CA LEU A 103 0.02 0.29 8.11
C LEU A 103 0.20 1.35 7.02
N ILE A 104 -0.82 2.19 6.82
CA ILE A 104 -0.81 3.26 5.82
C ILE A 104 0.24 4.30 6.18
N GLU A 105 0.27 4.73 7.45
CA GLU A 105 1.29 5.65 7.97
C GLU A 105 2.71 5.08 7.81
N ALA A 106 2.90 3.80 8.14
CA ALA A 106 4.19 3.13 7.98
C ALA A 106 4.66 3.07 6.53
N LEU A 107 3.74 2.87 5.57
CA LEU A 107 4.02 2.89 4.14
C LEU A 107 4.29 4.32 3.62
N GLN A 108 3.54 5.31 4.10
CA GLN A 108 3.72 6.71 3.73
C GLN A 108 5.05 7.28 4.21
N LEU A 109 5.43 7.01 5.47
CA LEU A 109 6.69 7.47 6.05
C LEU A 109 7.92 6.99 5.26
N ARG A 110 7.80 5.81 4.63
CA ARG A 110 8.86 5.18 3.84
C ARG A 110 8.73 5.44 2.32
N SER A 111 7.69 6.16 1.88
CA SER A 111 7.40 6.41 0.46
C SER A 111 8.35 7.39 -0.25
N SER A 112 9.31 7.95 0.48
CA SER A 112 10.37 8.82 -0.06
C SER A 112 11.74 8.15 -0.07
N ILE A 113 11.82 6.86 0.28
CA ILE A 113 13.07 6.10 0.23
C ILE A 113 13.49 5.92 -1.24
N GLU A 114 14.75 6.19 -1.51
CA GLU A 114 15.39 5.91 -2.79
C GLU A 114 15.70 4.42 -2.86
N LEU A 115 15.07 3.72 -3.81
CA LEU A 115 15.47 2.38 -4.20
C LEU A 115 16.73 2.53 -5.06
N ALA A 116 17.83 2.88 -4.41
CA ALA A 116 19.12 2.98 -5.04
C ALA A 116 19.61 1.57 -5.35
N THR A 117 19.92 1.33 -6.62
CA THR A 117 20.74 0.19 -7.02
C THR A 117 22.10 0.42 -6.38
N TYR A 118 22.43 -0.28 -5.29
CA TYR A 118 23.82 -0.39 -4.89
C TYR A 118 24.52 -1.17 -6.01
N SER A 119 25.27 -0.43 -6.81
CA SER A 119 26.02 -0.88 -7.96
C SER A 119 27.10 -1.89 -7.55
N ASP A 120 27.21 -2.95 -8.35
CA ASP A 120 28.39 -3.80 -8.59
C ASP A 120 28.84 -4.84 -7.54
N ALA A 121 27.99 -5.26 -6.62
CA ALA A 121 28.22 -6.52 -5.92
C ALA A 121 26.90 -7.25 -5.67
N ASP A 122 26.94 -8.56 -5.84
CA ASP A 122 25.93 -9.56 -5.48
C ASP A 122 24.83 -9.03 -4.57
N GLU A 123 23.60 -9.04 -5.10
CA GLU A 123 22.35 -9.11 -4.34
C GLU A 123 22.43 -8.43 -2.97
N ALA A 124 22.38 -7.09 -2.94
CA ALA A 124 22.23 -6.35 -1.70
C ALA A 124 20.80 -6.53 -1.17
N ILE A 125 20.51 -7.73 -0.69
CA ILE A 125 19.44 -8.02 0.25
C ILE A 125 19.77 -7.15 1.46
N VAL A 126 18.96 -6.13 1.72
CA VAL A 126 18.94 -5.52 3.05
C VAL A 126 18.41 -6.61 3.99
N THR A 127 19.32 -7.44 4.51
CA THR A 127 19.02 -8.39 5.56
C THR A 127 18.75 -7.58 6.82
N VAL A 128 17.48 -7.27 7.04
CA VAL A 128 17.02 -6.80 8.35
C VAL A 128 16.85 -8.06 9.20
N GLU A 129 17.83 -8.36 10.05
CA GLU A 129 17.66 -9.42 11.05
C GLU A 129 16.61 -9.00 12.08
N GLY A 130 15.58 -9.84 12.24
CA GLY A 130 14.46 -9.63 13.16
C GLY A 130 13.14 -10.05 12.53
N GLU A 131 12.08 -10.08 13.33
CA GLU A 131 10.71 -10.32 12.87
C GLU A 131 10.28 -9.13 12.01
N LEU A 132 10.72 -9.09 10.74
CA LEU A 132 10.46 -8.01 9.80
C LEU A 132 8.96 -7.71 9.86
N SER A 133 8.62 -6.52 10.35
CA SER A 133 7.29 -5.99 10.13
C SER A 133 7.08 -6.09 8.62
N GLY A 134 6.04 -6.78 8.14
CA GLY A 134 5.96 -7.14 6.71
C GLY A 134 6.12 -5.95 5.74
N VAL A 135 5.93 -4.74 6.24
CA VAL A 135 6.26 -3.47 5.58
C VAL A 135 7.74 -3.35 5.18
N ASP A 136 8.68 -3.71 6.04
CA ASP A 136 10.11 -3.52 5.79
C ASP A 136 10.63 -4.43 4.65
N SER A 137 10.07 -5.64 4.50
CA SER A 137 10.46 -6.54 3.41
C SER A 137 10.07 -6.02 2.02
N ILE A 138 9.00 -5.22 1.92
CA ILE A 138 8.56 -4.61 0.66
C ILE A 138 9.66 -3.73 0.05
N PHE A 139 10.43 -3.03 0.89
CA PHE A 139 11.40 -2.04 0.43
C PHE A 139 12.73 -2.65 -0.01
N VAL A 140 12.89 -3.98 0.10
CA VAL A 140 14.12 -4.69 -0.30
C VAL A 140 14.17 -4.96 -1.81
N SER A 141 13.02 -5.02 -2.50
CA SER A 141 13.00 -5.36 -3.94
C SER A 141 12.96 -4.14 -4.87
N ILE A 142 13.84 -4.17 -5.87
CA ILE A 142 13.87 -3.22 -6.99
C ILE A 142 12.72 -3.50 -7.98
N ASP A 143 12.30 -4.76 -8.10
CA ASP A 143 11.24 -5.17 -9.02
C ASP A 143 9.85 -4.84 -8.47
N GLY A 144 9.06 -4.10 -9.25
CA GLY A 144 7.72 -3.70 -8.84
C GLY A 144 6.74 -4.87 -8.71
N GLY A 145 6.94 -5.95 -9.47
CA GLY A 145 6.12 -7.16 -9.40
C GLY A 145 6.35 -7.93 -8.10
N GLU A 146 7.60 -8.10 -7.69
CA GLU A 146 7.94 -8.68 -6.39
C GLU A 146 7.37 -7.88 -5.22
N ARG A 147 7.45 -6.53 -5.28
CA ARG A 147 6.80 -5.67 -4.26
C ARG A 147 5.29 -5.87 -4.18
N VAL A 148 4.63 -6.12 -5.31
CA VAL A 148 3.20 -6.46 -5.34
C VAL A 148 2.94 -7.81 -4.68
N LEU A 149 3.78 -8.82 -4.91
CA LEU A 149 3.64 -10.13 -4.26
C LEU A 149 3.79 -10.02 -2.74
N LEU A 150 4.76 -9.23 -2.27
CA LEU A 150 4.97 -8.96 -0.85
C LEU A 150 3.77 -8.24 -0.23
N LEU A 151 3.22 -7.23 -0.90
CA LEU A 151 1.98 -6.58 -0.48
C LEU A 151 0.84 -7.61 -0.34
N MET A 152 0.63 -8.45 -1.34
CA MET A 152 -0.43 -9.46 -1.31
C MET A 152 -0.25 -10.46 -0.16
N ASP A 153 0.98 -10.86 0.14
CA ASP A 153 1.28 -11.74 1.27
C ASP A 153 0.93 -11.10 2.62
N ILE A 154 1.27 -9.82 2.81
CA ILE A 154 0.89 -9.05 4.02
C ILE A 154 -0.63 -9.00 4.15
N MET A 155 -1.33 -8.66 3.06
CA MET A 155 -2.79 -8.56 3.04
C MET A 155 -3.44 -9.93 3.33
N CYS A 156 -2.91 -11.02 2.77
CA CYS A 156 -3.36 -12.37 3.04
C CYS A 156 -3.19 -12.76 4.52
N ARG A 157 -2.04 -12.43 5.13
CA ARG A 157 -1.79 -12.68 6.56
C ARG A 157 -2.76 -11.90 7.43
N GLN A 158 -3.00 -10.62 7.12
CA GLN A 158 -3.99 -9.79 7.83
C GLN A 158 -5.42 -10.34 7.69
N ALA A 159 -5.82 -10.80 6.50
CA ALA A 159 -7.12 -11.41 6.29
C ALA A 159 -7.34 -12.63 7.19
N LYS A 160 -6.33 -13.52 7.30
CA LYS A 160 -6.40 -14.70 8.16
C LYS A 160 -6.60 -14.31 9.63
N LEU A 161 -5.86 -13.33 10.14
CA LEU A 161 -5.97 -12.86 11.53
C LEU A 161 -7.34 -12.23 11.83
N CYS A 162 -7.99 -11.61 10.85
CA CYS A 162 -9.31 -11.00 11.03
C CYS A 162 -10.48 -11.99 10.92
N MET A 163 -10.23 -13.20 10.42
CA MET A 163 -11.25 -14.23 10.17
C MET A 163 -11.26 -15.34 11.22
N GLN A 164 -10.46 -15.24 12.29
CA GLN A 164 -10.41 -16.18 13.41
C GLN A 164 -11.33 -15.79 14.55
#